data_AF-A0A7S1UD70-F1
#
_entry.id   AF-A0A7S1UD70-F1
#
_cell.length_a   1.000
_cell.length_b   1.000
_cell.length_c   1.000
_cell.angle_alpha   90.00
_cell.angle_beta   90.00
_cell.angle_gamma   90.00
#
_symmetry.space_group_name_H-M   'P 1'
#
loop_
_entity.id
_entity.type
_entity.pdbx_description
1 polymer ?
#
loop_
_entity_poly.entity_id
_entity_poly.type
_entity_poly.pdbx_seq_one_letter_code
_entity_poly.pdbx_strand_id
1 'polypeptide(L)'
;MPVAVSAPARVRFEGADIKANKAVWKPPRGAGTGERWLKARRSSKAQLRRRALHIDPLLTCLCDLRDLGPQPEKRPFCVVGVTMEDIYSAPSDLFVAGMAAGLSHVAVFSLLRYHPHIRMSPEHWWRYGFAGAPSDYSYFEEHHAVDIVPVAEEEAKENEVIDLTGEASPDAASEPEANPKTKAKAKAKGAGLVLRERPLRASLSARSMSEALRRASKLLCHEIAHLFIVDHCIYKSCIMNGTGHLVEDFESPSFLCGVDLRKLQFRLGFDVRRRYEDLAEIWASWGGKKEAAWCRRRAREAADVITAAAPAQEDDNEGEAEFDAAAAGSGSGSGSGSGSGSGS
;
A
#
# COMPACT_ATOMS: atom_id res chain seq x y z
N MET A 1 10.36 15.67 -7.63
CA MET A 1 10.56 16.27 -6.28
C MET A 1 11.61 15.44 -5.56
N PRO A 2 12.63 16.06 -4.93
CA PRO A 2 13.62 15.30 -4.17
C PRO A 2 12.97 14.64 -2.95
N VAL A 3 13.32 13.38 -2.68
CA VAL A 3 12.91 12.66 -1.47
C VAL A 3 14.06 12.73 -0.46
N ALA A 4 13.78 13.17 0.76
CA ALA A 4 14.73 13.17 1.86
C ALA A 4 14.31 12.17 2.92
N VAL A 5 15.24 11.31 3.36
CA VAL A 5 15.03 10.40 4.48
C VAL A 5 15.49 11.10 5.75
N SER A 6 14.56 11.33 6.68
CA SER A 6 14.86 11.91 7.99
C SER A 6 15.37 10.86 8.97
N ALA A 7 16.04 11.30 10.03
CA ALA A 7 16.38 10.43 11.15
C ALA A 7 15.09 9.81 11.74
N PRO A 8 15.14 8.55 12.22
CA PRO A 8 13.93 7.86 12.65
C PRO A 8 13.36 8.47 13.95
N ALA A 9 12.05 8.69 13.96
CA ALA A 9 11.29 8.84 15.20
C ALA A 9 11.29 7.50 15.96
N ARG A 10 11.15 7.54 17.28
CA ARG A 10 11.10 6.34 18.13
C ARG A 10 9.74 6.22 18.77
N VAL A 11 9.12 5.05 18.64
CA VAL A 11 7.90 4.70 19.37
C VAL A 11 8.27 3.74 20.49
N ARG A 12 7.87 4.07 21.72
CA ARG A 12 8.02 3.21 22.90
C ARG A 12 6.66 2.92 23.50
N PHE A 13 6.26 1.66 23.53
CA PHE A 13 5.04 1.28 24.23
C PHE A 13 5.28 1.31 25.75
N GLU A 14 4.35 1.87 26.51
CA GLU A 14 4.50 1.99 27.96
C GLU A 14 4.06 0.74 28.72
N GLY A 15 4.82 0.42 29.76
CA GLY A 15 4.49 -0.64 30.72
C GLY A 15 4.57 -2.06 30.14
N ALA A 16 4.86 -3.02 31.03
CA ALA A 16 4.55 -4.43 30.77
C ALA A 16 3.04 -4.70 30.87
N ASP A 17 2.28 -3.77 31.47
CA ASP A 17 0.84 -3.87 31.64
C ASP A 17 0.09 -3.68 30.31
N ILE A 18 -0.62 -4.73 29.91
CA ILE A 18 -1.44 -4.78 28.70
C ILE A 18 -2.57 -3.73 28.74
N LYS A 19 -2.99 -3.30 29.94
CA LYS A 19 -4.08 -2.34 30.13
C LYS A 19 -3.70 -0.88 29.82
N ALA A 20 -2.40 -0.56 29.79
CA ALA A 20 -1.96 0.83 29.62
C ALA A 20 -2.36 1.41 28.25
N ASN A 21 -2.46 0.58 27.19
CA ASN A 21 -2.95 0.96 25.86
C ASN A 21 -2.38 2.30 25.32
N LYS A 22 -1.12 2.56 25.67
CA LYS A 22 -0.40 3.80 25.38
C LYS A 22 0.99 3.50 24.82
N ALA A 23 1.42 4.37 23.93
CA ALA A 23 2.81 4.46 23.50
C ALA A 23 3.25 5.93 23.51
N VAL A 24 4.55 6.14 23.54
CA VAL A 24 5.18 7.45 23.46
C VAL A 24 5.91 7.55 22.14
N TRP A 25 5.54 8.56 21.35
CA TRP A 25 6.28 9.02 20.20
C TRP A 25 7.38 9.97 20.66
N LYS A 26 8.61 9.67 20.26
CA LYS A 26 9.75 10.59 20.37
C LYS A 26 10.14 11.02 18.96
N PRO A 27 10.09 12.32 18.66
CA PRO A 27 10.40 12.81 17.32
C PRO A 27 11.90 12.61 17.00
N PRO A 28 12.28 12.75 15.72
CA PRO A 28 13.67 12.74 15.31
C PRO A 28 14.49 13.76 16.12
N ARG A 29 15.75 13.42 16.42
CA ARG A 29 16.62 14.34 17.18
C ARG A 29 16.75 15.66 16.42
N GLY A 30 16.58 16.77 17.12
CA GLY A 30 16.67 18.12 16.53
C GLY A 30 15.42 18.58 15.77
N ALA A 31 14.34 17.79 15.74
CA ALA A 31 13.08 18.20 15.12
C ALA A 31 12.37 19.35 15.87
N GLY A 32 12.76 19.69 17.11
CA GLY A 32 12.12 20.79 17.85
C GLY A 32 10.67 20.52 18.31
N THR A 33 10.16 19.31 18.10
CA THR A 33 8.89 18.85 18.68
C THR A 33 9.13 18.08 19.98
N GLY A 34 8.18 18.17 20.91
CA GLY A 34 8.21 17.41 22.17
C GLY A 34 7.76 15.96 21.99
N GLU A 35 7.95 15.14 23.03
CA GLU A 35 7.37 13.80 23.08
C GLU A 35 5.84 13.88 23.08
N ARG A 36 5.19 12.91 22.43
CA ARG A 36 3.72 12.86 22.33
C ARG A 36 3.19 11.49 22.70
N TRP A 37 2.00 11.49 23.30
CA TRP A 37 1.28 10.28 23.62
C TRP A 37 0.54 9.76 22.39
N LEU A 38 0.73 8.49 22.11
CA LEU A 38 -0.01 7.74 21.12
C LEU A 38 -0.99 6.81 21.83
N LYS A 39 -2.20 6.75 21.29
CA LYS A 39 -3.14 5.69 21.63
C LYS A 39 -2.68 4.38 20.98
N ALA A 40 -2.69 3.31 21.75
CA ALA A 40 -2.31 1.98 21.29
C ALA A 40 -3.34 0.95 21.77
N ARG A 41 -3.30 -0.25 21.20
CA ARG A 41 -4.02 -1.41 21.73
C ARG A 41 -3.07 -2.59 21.86
N ARG A 42 -3.28 -3.42 22.88
CA ARG A 42 -2.55 -4.67 23.07
C ARG A 42 -3.51 -5.84 23.21
N SER A 43 -3.17 -6.97 22.60
CA SER A 43 -3.90 -8.21 22.79
C SER A 43 -3.52 -8.87 24.11
N SER A 44 -4.52 -9.25 24.90
CA SER A 44 -4.38 -9.94 26.19
C SER A 44 -3.97 -11.41 26.06
N LYS A 45 -4.10 -12.02 24.87
CA LYS A 45 -3.70 -13.40 24.64
C LYS A 45 -2.17 -13.50 24.51
N ALA A 46 -1.53 -14.08 25.52
CA ALA A 46 -0.07 -14.21 25.63
C ALA A 46 0.62 -14.85 24.40
N GLN A 47 -0.07 -15.74 23.69
CA GLN A 47 0.42 -16.39 22.46
C GLN A 47 0.47 -15.46 21.23
N LEU A 48 -0.15 -14.28 21.28
CA LEU A 48 -0.26 -13.39 20.13
C LEU A 48 0.40 -12.03 20.34
N ARG A 49 0.63 -11.55 21.58
CA ARG A 49 1.27 -10.26 21.93
C ARG A 49 1.12 -9.14 20.87
N ARG A 50 -0.07 -9.03 20.26
CA ARG A 50 -0.32 -8.11 19.16
C ARG A 50 -0.44 -6.72 19.75
N ARG A 51 0.34 -5.78 19.22
CA ARG A 51 0.22 -4.37 19.54
C ARG A 51 -0.02 -3.59 18.27
N ALA A 52 -0.86 -2.57 18.35
CA ALA A 52 -1.14 -1.69 17.24
C ALA A 52 -1.24 -0.25 17.71
N LEU A 53 -0.84 0.69 16.85
CA LEU A 53 -0.91 2.13 17.09
C LEU A 53 -2.17 2.70 16.42
N HIS A 54 -2.83 3.63 17.09
CA HIS A 54 -3.95 4.35 16.50
C HIS A 54 -3.43 5.38 15.49
N ILE A 55 -4.10 5.49 14.35
CA ILE A 55 -3.66 6.32 13.23
C ILE A 55 -3.75 7.82 13.54
N ASP A 56 -4.85 8.30 14.10
CA ASP A 56 -5.05 9.75 14.34
C ASP A 56 -3.87 10.44 15.06
N PRO A 57 -3.40 10.00 16.25
CA PRO A 57 -2.29 10.66 16.92
C PRO A 57 -0.97 10.53 16.13
N LEU A 58 -0.80 9.47 15.33
CA LEU A 58 0.36 9.35 14.44
C LEU A 58 0.31 10.41 13.34
N LEU A 59 -0.82 10.56 12.65
CA LEU A 59 -0.98 11.57 11.61
C LEU A 59 -0.81 12.98 12.17
N THR A 60 -1.32 13.27 13.38
CA THR A 60 -1.07 14.54 14.06
C THR A 60 0.43 14.79 14.25
N CYS A 61 1.19 13.81 14.76
CA CYS A 61 2.64 13.94 14.94
C CYS A 61 3.36 14.20 13.60
N LEU A 62 2.91 13.58 12.51
CA LEU A 62 3.46 13.82 11.17
C LEU A 62 3.12 15.21 10.64
N CYS A 63 1.92 15.73 10.92
CA CYS A 63 1.55 17.11 10.58
C CYS A 63 2.49 18.10 11.28
N ASP A 64 2.73 17.91 12.58
CA ASP A 64 3.65 18.78 13.32
C ASP A 64 5.04 18.75 12.69
N LEU A 65 5.54 17.55 12.30
CA LEU A 65 6.84 17.40 11.66
C LEU A 65 6.92 18.09 10.28
N ARG A 66 5.86 17.99 9.48
CA ARG A 66 5.76 18.67 8.18
C ARG A 66 5.79 20.19 8.34
N ASP A 67 5.13 20.69 9.37
CA ASP A 67 4.97 22.12 9.62
C ASP A 67 6.15 22.77 10.36
N LEU A 68 7.21 22.00 10.63
CA LEU A 68 8.44 22.53 11.19
C LEU A 68 9.16 23.47 10.23
N GLY A 69 9.73 24.52 10.80
CA GLY A 69 10.52 25.52 10.10
C GLY A 69 9.76 26.84 9.91
N PRO A 70 10.48 27.98 10.01
CA PRO A 70 9.88 29.31 9.94
C PRO A 70 9.42 29.71 8.52
N GLN A 71 9.88 28.98 7.50
CA GLN A 71 9.73 29.34 6.09
C GLN A 71 8.81 28.33 5.38
N PRO A 72 7.56 28.70 5.04
CA PRO A 72 6.60 27.84 4.34
C PRO A 72 7.15 27.24 3.04
N GLU A 73 7.97 27.99 2.30
CA GLU A 73 8.56 27.61 1.03
C GLU A 73 9.61 26.49 1.14
N LYS A 74 10.12 26.23 2.34
CA LYS A 74 11.07 25.15 2.62
C LYS A 74 10.40 23.89 3.19
N ARG A 75 9.09 23.93 3.42
CA ARG A 75 8.35 22.79 3.94
C ARG A 75 8.29 21.69 2.88
N PRO A 76 8.42 20.42 3.27
CA PRO A 76 8.23 19.33 2.33
C PRO A 76 6.79 19.35 1.82
N PHE A 77 6.59 18.95 0.56
CA PHE A 77 5.25 18.80 0.00
C PHE A 77 4.39 17.88 0.88
N CYS A 78 4.96 16.76 1.32
CA CYS A 78 4.32 15.81 2.22
C CYS A 78 5.32 15.15 3.18
N VAL A 79 4.82 14.59 4.28
CA VAL A 79 5.59 13.73 5.19
C VAL A 79 4.96 12.35 5.26
N VAL A 80 5.78 11.34 4.98
CA VAL A 80 5.38 9.93 4.98
C VAL A 80 6.06 9.20 6.14
N GLY A 81 5.28 8.67 7.07
CA GLY A 81 5.74 7.79 8.14
C GLY A 81 5.72 6.33 7.70
N VAL A 82 6.81 5.60 7.95
CA VAL A 82 6.88 4.15 7.70
C VAL A 82 7.16 3.43 9.02
N THR A 83 6.41 2.39 9.33
CA THR A 83 6.54 1.63 10.58
C THR A 83 6.48 0.12 10.35
N MET A 84 7.11 -0.63 11.26
CA MET A 84 6.97 -2.09 11.38
C MET A 84 5.95 -2.49 12.45
N GLU A 85 5.24 -1.53 13.04
CA GLU A 85 4.15 -1.77 13.98
C GLU A 85 2.81 -1.84 13.24
N ASP A 86 1.89 -2.66 13.74
CA ASP A 86 0.51 -2.69 13.22
C ASP A 86 -0.19 -1.36 13.50
N ILE A 87 -1.12 -0.95 12.65
CA ILE A 87 -1.89 0.30 12.82
C ILE A 87 -3.40 0.06 12.66
N TYR A 88 -4.23 0.92 13.24
CA TYR A 88 -5.70 0.85 13.17
C TYR A 88 -6.34 2.24 13.25
N SER A 89 -7.54 2.41 12.68
CA SER A 89 -8.28 3.68 12.73
C SER A 89 -9.47 3.63 13.68
N ALA A 90 -10.32 2.62 13.57
CA ALA A 90 -11.48 2.42 14.42
C ALA A 90 -11.31 1.22 15.38
N PRO A 91 -12.03 1.18 16.52
CA PRO A 91 -12.00 0.03 17.43
C PRO A 91 -12.41 -1.30 16.77
N SER A 92 -13.31 -1.24 15.78
CA SER A 92 -13.77 -2.38 14.98
C SER A 92 -12.74 -2.87 13.96
N ASP A 93 -11.76 -2.05 13.61
CA ASP A 93 -10.77 -2.43 12.61
C ASP A 93 -9.90 -3.56 13.13
N LEU A 94 -9.70 -4.57 12.30
CA LEU A 94 -8.72 -5.61 12.60
C LEU A 94 -7.30 -5.10 12.36
N PHE A 95 -7.10 -4.31 11.30
CA PHE A 95 -5.92 -3.46 11.07
C PHE A 95 -6.19 -2.52 9.90
N VAL A 96 -5.28 -1.59 9.67
CA VAL A 96 -5.17 -0.79 8.46
C VAL A 96 -3.72 -0.90 7.97
N ALA A 97 -3.51 -1.07 6.66
CA ALA A 97 -2.15 -1.25 6.12
C ALA A 97 -1.43 0.11 5.95
N GLY A 98 -2.19 1.13 5.57
CA GLY A 98 -1.73 2.51 5.43
C GLY A 98 -2.91 3.47 5.53
N MET A 99 -2.62 4.74 5.79
CA MET A 99 -3.62 5.80 5.75
C MET A 99 -2.95 7.11 5.33
N ALA A 100 -3.59 7.82 4.41
CA ALA A 100 -3.27 9.21 4.10
C ALA A 100 -4.33 10.17 4.62
N ALA A 101 -3.89 11.27 5.23
CA ALA A 101 -4.68 12.48 5.35
C ALA A 101 -4.32 13.41 4.18
N GLY A 102 -4.99 13.21 3.05
CA GLY A 102 -4.66 13.86 1.77
C GLY A 102 -4.53 15.38 1.87
N LEU A 103 -5.53 16.07 2.43
CA LEU A 103 -5.50 17.54 2.61
C LEU A 103 -4.45 18.03 3.60
N SER A 104 -3.98 17.15 4.48
CA SER A 104 -2.90 17.42 5.43
C SER A 104 -1.55 16.96 4.92
N HIS A 105 -1.43 16.52 3.67
CA HIS A 105 -0.20 16.03 3.05
C HIS A 105 0.66 15.12 3.96
N VAL A 106 0.01 14.25 4.72
CA VAL A 106 0.71 13.27 5.56
C VAL A 106 0.11 11.89 5.35
N ALA A 107 0.97 10.88 5.39
CA ALA A 107 0.54 9.49 5.32
C ALA A 107 1.39 8.62 6.26
N VAL A 108 0.83 7.51 6.70
CA VAL A 108 1.53 6.49 7.48
C VAL A 108 1.30 5.11 6.89
N PHE A 109 2.35 4.29 6.84
CA PHE A 109 2.34 2.95 6.25
C PHE A 109 2.93 1.94 7.23
N SER A 110 2.26 0.80 7.38
CA SER A 110 2.79 -0.35 8.11
C SER A 110 3.30 -1.41 7.14
N LEU A 111 4.59 -1.71 7.23
CA LEU A 111 5.23 -2.79 6.49
C LEU A 111 5.11 -4.15 7.18
N LEU A 112 4.60 -4.18 8.42
CA LEU A 112 4.53 -5.40 9.24
C LEU A 112 3.88 -6.56 8.48
N ARG A 113 2.78 -6.26 7.79
CA ARG A 113 1.93 -7.25 7.12
C ARG A 113 2.41 -7.69 5.75
N TYR A 114 3.48 -7.06 5.26
CA TYR A 114 4.17 -7.42 4.02
C TYR A 114 5.46 -8.18 4.30
N HIS A 115 5.84 -8.35 5.56
CA HIS A 115 7.06 -9.03 5.95
C HIS A 115 7.07 -10.49 5.42
N PRO A 116 8.15 -10.97 4.77
CA PRO A 116 8.13 -12.28 4.10
C PRO A 116 7.83 -13.49 5.00
N HIS A 117 8.17 -13.39 6.29
CA HIS A 117 7.87 -14.45 7.25
C HIS A 117 6.47 -14.34 7.86
N ILE A 118 5.69 -13.29 7.59
CA ILE A 118 4.37 -13.20 8.21
C ILE A 118 3.45 -14.27 7.62
N ARG A 119 2.76 -14.99 8.50
CA ARG A 119 1.75 -15.98 8.14
C ARG A 119 0.40 -15.52 8.59
N MET A 120 -0.58 -15.45 7.70
CA MET A 120 -1.97 -15.21 8.07
C MET A 120 -2.81 -16.46 7.87
N SER A 121 -3.80 -16.67 8.74
CA SER A 121 -4.84 -17.66 8.48
C SER A 121 -5.68 -17.19 7.28
N PRO A 122 -5.91 -18.04 6.27
CA PRO A 122 -6.77 -17.70 5.13
C PRO A 122 -8.20 -17.32 5.55
N GLU A 123 -8.75 -18.05 6.52
CA GLU A 123 -10.10 -17.83 7.06
C GLU A 123 -10.15 -16.69 8.08
N HIS A 124 -9.07 -16.50 8.84
CA HIS A 124 -9.00 -15.56 9.96
C HIS A 124 -7.82 -14.61 9.78
N TRP A 125 -7.88 -13.73 8.77
CA TRP A 125 -6.79 -12.83 8.35
C TRP A 125 -6.20 -11.93 9.45
N TRP A 126 -6.94 -11.70 10.54
CA TRP A 126 -6.41 -11.00 11.72
C TRP A 126 -5.47 -11.86 12.56
N ARG A 127 -5.57 -13.19 12.49
CA ARG A 127 -4.63 -14.14 13.09
C ARG A 127 -3.42 -14.24 12.18
N TYR A 128 -2.31 -13.70 12.68
CA TYR A 128 -1.02 -13.88 12.05
C TYR A 128 0.03 -14.39 13.04
N GLY A 129 1.06 -15.05 12.49
CA GLY A 129 2.27 -15.49 13.18
C GLY A 129 3.49 -15.29 12.28
N PHE A 130 4.67 -15.70 12.73
CA PHE A 130 5.87 -15.68 11.90
C PHE A 130 6.33 -17.11 11.59
N ALA A 131 6.61 -17.36 10.32
CA ALA A 131 7.12 -18.61 9.81
C ALA A 131 8.58 -18.86 10.21
N GLY A 132 8.96 -20.14 10.28
CA GLY A 132 10.37 -20.53 10.32
C GLY A 132 11.11 -20.11 9.05
N ALA A 133 10.50 -20.29 7.88
CA ALA A 133 11.01 -19.84 6.59
C ALA A 133 9.90 -19.16 5.72
N PRO A 134 10.25 -18.26 4.78
CA PRO A 134 9.28 -17.66 3.86
C PRO A 134 8.62 -18.71 2.97
N SER A 135 9.39 -19.73 2.54
CA SER A 135 8.97 -20.83 1.67
C SER A 135 7.76 -21.60 2.18
N ASP A 136 7.56 -21.69 3.50
CA ASP A 136 6.41 -22.46 4.00
C ASP A 136 5.07 -21.74 3.68
N TYR A 137 5.09 -20.49 3.15
CA TYR A 137 3.94 -19.57 3.05
C TYR A 137 3.32 -19.57 1.68
N SER A 138 2.01 -19.86 1.64
CA SER A 138 1.25 -19.97 0.39
C SER A 138 1.23 -18.69 -0.45
N TYR A 139 1.45 -17.50 0.12
CA TYR A 139 1.49 -16.28 -0.68
C TYR A 139 2.89 -15.94 -1.21
N PHE A 140 3.94 -16.60 -0.73
CA PHE A 140 5.30 -16.51 -1.25
C PHE A 140 5.69 -17.90 -1.76
N GLU A 141 4.91 -18.47 -2.69
CA GLU A 141 5.27 -19.74 -3.32
C GLU A 141 6.64 -19.62 -3.97
N GLU A 142 7.64 -20.24 -3.36
CA GLU A 142 8.85 -20.62 -4.07
C GLU A 142 8.45 -21.85 -4.90
N HIS A 143 8.12 -21.65 -6.17
CA HIS A 143 8.07 -22.78 -7.11
C HIS A 143 9.45 -23.44 -7.07
N HIS A 144 9.57 -24.53 -6.32
CA HIS A 144 10.70 -25.42 -6.40
C HIS A 144 10.78 -25.87 -7.86
N ALA A 145 11.87 -25.53 -8.55
CA ALA A 145 12.28 -26.34 -9.68
C ALA A 145 12.67 -27.69 -9.08
N VAL A 146 11.72 -28.63 -9.04
CA VAL A 146 11.99 -29.98 -8.57
C VAL A 146 12.62 -30.72 -9.76
N ASP A 147 13.95 -30.74 -9.81
CA ASP A 147 14.63 -31.80 -10.53
C ASP A 147 14.34 -33.10 -9.78
N ILE A 148 13.48 -33.93 -10.36
CA ILE A 148 13.20 -35.27 -9.85
C ILE A 148 14.46 -36.11 -10.10
N VAL A 149 15.24 -36.36 -9.05
CA VAL A 149 16.25 -37.42 -9.05
C VAL A 149 15.72 -38.55 -8.16
N PRO A 150 15.55 -39.78 -8.68
CA PRO A 150 15.07 -40.89 -7.87
C PRO A 150 16.18 -41.32 -6.92
N VAL A 151 15.89 -41.39 -5.62
CA VAL A 151 16.81 -42.02 -4.66
C VAL A 151 16.13 -43.22 -4.06
N ALA A 152 16.86 -44.33 -4.18
CA ALA A 152 16.53 -45.70 -3.86
C ALA A 152 16.12 -45.91 -2.39
N GLU A 153 15.35 -46.97 -2.21
CA GLU A 153 14.91 -47.57 -0.96
C GLU A 153 16.09 -47.82 -0.01
N GLU A 154 15.97 -47.39 1.25
CA GLU A 154 16.47 -48.17 2.39
C GLU A 154 15.80 -47.74 3.71
N GLU A 155 14.93 -48.66 4.15
CA GLU A 155 14.67 -49.17 5.49
C GLU A 155 14.14 -48.29 6.64
N ALA A 156 12.92 -48.69 7.01
CA ALA A 156 12.16 -48.35 8.20
C ALA A 156 12.69 -49.00 9.49
N LYS A 157 12.46 -48.32 10.61
CA LYS A 157 12.10 -48.90 11.92
C LYS A 157 11.01 -48.00 12.51
N GLU A 158 9.73 -48.39 12.46
CA GLU A 158 8.97 -49.09 13.54
C GLU A 158 9.04 -48.32 14.88
N ASN A 159 7.98 -47.91 15.56
CA ASN A 159 6.57 -48.33 15.73
C ASN A 159 5.74 -47.06 16.12
N GLU A 160 4.42 -46.98 16.15
CA GLU A 160 3.35 -47.97 16.35
C GLU A 160 2.02 -47.30 15.94
N VAL A 161 1.17 -48.06 15.25
CA VAL A 161 -0.18 -47.69 14.80
C VAL A 161 -1.16 -48.06 15.90
N ILE A 162 -2.09 -47.16 16.29
CA ILE A 162 -3.42 -47.60 16.73
C ILE A 162 -4.51 -46.67 16.17
N ASP A 163 -5.39 -47.32 15.43
CA ASP A 163 -6.57 -46.88 14.68
C ASP A 163 -7.71 -46.35 15.59
N LEU A 164 -8.49 -45.39 15.09
CA LEU A 164 -9.65 -44.81 15.75
C LEU A 164 -10.88 -44.94 14.83
N THR A 165 -11.68 -45.99 15.02
CA THR A 165 -13.08 -46.01 14.62
C THR A 165 -13.93 -46.71 15.69
N GLY A 166 -15.10 -46.13 16.02
CA GLY A 166 -16.09 -46.78 16.88
C GLY A 166 -16.98 -45.82 17.65
N GLU A 167 -18.28 -45.85 17.35
CA GLU A 167 -19.31 -44.89 17.74
C GLU A 167 -20.01 -45.17 19.10
N ALA A 168 -20.71 -44.14 19.58
CA ALA A 168 -21.83 -43.99 20.55
C ALA A 168 -22.44 -45.19 21.35
N SER A 169 -22.71 -44.91 22.66
CA SER A 169 -23.85 -45.19 23.61
C SER A 169 -24.70 -46.50 23.52
N PRO A 170 -25.40 -47.02 24.59
CA PRO A 170 -26.05 -46.31 25.72
C PRO A 170 -26.15 -46.99 27.13
N ASP A 171 -26.59 -46.18 28.12
CA ASP A 171 -27.40 -46.38 29.37
C ASP A 171 -27.23 -47.57 30.37
N ALA A 172 -27.07 -47.24 31.67
CA ALA A 172 -28.06 -47.44 32.77
C ALA A 172 -27.47 -47.65 34.21
N ALA A 173 -27.85 -46.73 35.12
CA ALA A 173 -28.15 -46.77 36.58
C ALA A 173 -27.46 -47.74 37.58
N SER A 174 -26.87 -47.17 38.66
CA SER A 174 -27.36 -47.26 40.07
C SER A 174 -26.36 -46.63 41.09
N GLU A 175 -26.88 -45.80 42.01
CA GLU A 175 -26.25 -45.28 43.25
C GLU A 175 -26.45 -46.28 44.44
N PRO A 176 -25.70 -46.25 45.59
CA PRO A 176 -25.55 -45.07 46.47
C PRO A 176 -24.26 -44.88 47.34
N GLU A 177 -24.16 -43.65 47.83
CA GLU A 177 -23.68 -43.13 49.15
C GLU A 177 -22.20 -43.06 49.61
N ALA A 178 -21.96 -41.91 50.27
CA ALA A 178 -20.99 -41.56 51.33
C ALA A 178 -19.61 -40.90 50.99
N ASN A 179 -19.56 -39.59 51.24
CA ASN A 179 -18.41 -38.66 51.35
C ASN A 179 -17.67 -38.90 52.72
N PRO A 180 -16.35 -38.65 52.92
CA PRO A 180 -15.78 -37.30 52.92
C PRO A 180 -14.35 -37.10 52.36
N LYS A 181 -14.20 -36.00 51.61
CA LYS A 181 -13.07 -35.04 51.68
C LYS A 181 -11.63 -35.56 51.45
N THR A 182 -11.14 -35.42 50.21
CA THR A 182 -9.79 -34.85 49.97
C THR A 182 -9.81 -33.96 48.72
N LYS A 183 -9.37 -32.71 48.87
CA LYS A 183 -9.23 -31.75 47.78
C LYS A 183 -7.91 -32.00 47.06
N ALA A 184 -7.94 -32.59 45.88
CA ALA A 184 -6.84 -32.54 44.91
C ALA A 184 -7.41 -32.10 43.56
N LYS A 185 -7.25 -30.81 43.22
CA LYS A 185 -7.58 -30.29 41.89
C LYS A 185 -6.55 -30.82 40.90
N ALA A 186 -6.86 -31.92 40.21
CA ALA A 186 -6.14 -32.35 39.01
C ALA A 186 -6.37 -31.31 37.90
N LYS A 187 -5.33 -30.53 37.63
CA LYS A 187 -5.29 -29.54 36.56
C LYS A 187 -4.99 -30.29 35.26
N ALA A 188 -6.02 -30.60 34.47
CA ALA A 188 -5.83 -31.09 33.11
C ALA A 188 -5.09 -30.01 32.31
N LYS A 189 -3.78 -30.22 32.09
CA LYS A 189 -2.97 -29.43 31.18
C LYS A 189 -3.42 -29.78 29.76
N GLY A 190 -4.34 -29.01 29.21
CA GLY A 190 -4.48 -28.94 27.76
C GLY A 190 -3.11 -28.58 27.18
N ALA A 191 -2.56 -29.44 26.35
CA ALA A 191 -1.31 -29.23 25.64
C ALA A 191 -1.51 -28.07 24.65
N GLY A 192 -1.37 -26.84 25.16
CA GLY A 192 -1.34 -25.66 24.32
C GLY A 192 -0.11 -25.74 23.44
N LEU A 193 -0.30 -25.67 22.12
CA LEU A 193 0.78 -25.36 21.19
C LEU A 193 1.50 -24.09 21.69
N VAL A 194 2.70 -24.27 22.19
CA VAL A 194 3.62 -23.17 22.45
C VAL A 194 4.30 -22.88 21.12
N LEU A 195 3.90 -21.81 20.45
CA LEU A 195 4.69 -21.22 19.37
C LEU A 195 6.00 -20.75 20.01
N ARG A 196 7.02 -21.60 19.94
CA ARG A 196 8.35 -21.31 20.44
C ARG A 196 9.00 -20.37 19.43
N GLU A 197 9.20 -19.12 19.82
CA GLU A 197 9.98 -18.16 19.05
C GLU A 197 11.40 -18.72 18.88
N ARG A 198 11.67 -19.34 17.72
CA ARG A 198 13.05 -19.63 17.28
C ARG A 198 13.59 -18.36 16.62
N PRO A 199 14.84 -17.96 16.91
CA PRO A 199 15.41 -16.78 16.30
C PRO A 199 15.45 -16.94 14.79
N LEU A 200 14.92 -15.93 14.10
CA LEU A 200 14.86 -15.75 12.65
C LEU A 200 16.29 -15.84 12.08
N ARG A 201 16.76 -17.05 11.72
CA ARG A 201 18.12 -17.29 11.22
C ARG A 201 18.15 -17.86 9.80
N ALA A 202 17.01 -18.13 9.17
CA ALA A 202 16.99 -18.37 7.73
C ALA A 202 17.15 -17.02 7.02
N SER A 203 18.20 -16.89 6.22
CA SER A 203 18.37 -15.73 5.34
C SER A 203 17.17 -15.64 4.39
N LEU A 204 16.58 -14.45 4.26
CA LEU A 204 15.52 -14.21 3.29
C LEU A 204 16.05 -14.44 1.88
N SER A 205 15.33 -15.21 1.06
CA SER A 205 15.67 -15.30 -0.36
C SER A 205 15.49 -13.91 -0.99
N ALA A 206 16.36 -13.57 -1.95
CA ALA A 206 16.26 -12.29 -2.67
C ALA A 206 14.87 -12.14 -3.30
N ARG A 207 14.29 -13.23 -3.79
CA ARG A 207 12.95 -13.27 -4.38
C ARG A 207 11.85 -12.91 -3.38
N SER A 208 11.83 -13.53 -2.20
CA SER A 208 10.81 -13.21 -1.18
C SER A 208 10.92 -11.76 -0.70
N MET A 209 12.15 -11.25 -0.58
CA MET A 209 12.38 -9.85 -0.24
C MET A 209 11.88 -8.91 -1.36
N SER A 210 12.21 -9.21 -2.62
CA SER A 210 11.72 -8.43 -3.78
C SER A 210 10.21 -8.41 -3.87
N GLU A 211 9.54 -9.55 -3.65
CA GLU A 211 8.07 -9.61 -3.69
C GLU A 211 7.42 -8.85 -2.53
N ALA A 212 7.97 -8.97 -1.31
CA ALA A 212 7.51 -8.19 -0.17
C ALA A 212 7.64 -6.68 -0.41
N LEU A 213 8.78 -6.25 -0.95
CA LEU A 213 9.01 -4.86 -1.34
C LEU A 213 8.05 -4.43 -2.45
N ARG A 214 7.82 -5.25 -3.48
CA ARG A 214 6.88 -4.95 -4.56
C ARG A 214 5.46 -4.69 -4.04
N ARG A 215 4.97 -5.54 -3.15
CA ARG A 215 3.64 -5.40 -2.51
C ARG A 215 3.58 -4.15 -1.63
N ALA A 216 4.59 -3.95 -0.78
CA ALA A 216 4.70 -2.77 0.06
C ALA A 216 4.75 -1.47 -0.76
N SER A 217 5.50 -1.45 -1.87
CA SER A 217 5.59 -0.31 -2.78
C SER A 217 4.26 -0.01 -3.46
N LYS A 218 3.45 -1.03 -3.77
CA LYS A 218 2.10 -0.82 -4.32
C LYS A 218 1.20 -0.09 -3.33
N LEU A 219 1.13 -0.56 -2.08
CA LEU A 219 0.41 0.15 -1.02
C LEU A 219 0.97 1.58 -0.82
N LEU A 220 2.30 1.71 -0.84
CA LEU A 220 2.95 3.02 -0.73
C LEU A 220 2.47 3.98 -1.82
N CYS A 221 2.44 3.53 -3.07
CA CYS A 221 1.92 4.29 -4.19
C CYS A 221 0.41 4.61 -4.06
N HIS A 222 -0.39 3.69 -3.51
CA HIS A 222 -1.82 3.92 -3.24
C HIS A 222 -2.02 5.12 -2.31
N GLU A 223 -1.42 5.13 -1.12
CA GLU A 223 -1.65 6.26 -0.21
C GLU A 223 -0.91 7.53 -0.66
N ILE A 224 0.19 7.43 -1.41
CA ILE A 224 0.80 8.62 -2.04
C ILE A 224 -0.18 9.27 -3.01
N ALA A 225 -0.96 8.49 -3.76
CA ALA A 225 -1.98 9.05 -4.65
C ALA A 225 -3.11 9.75 -3.87
N HIS A 226 -3.48 9.27 -2.67
CA HIS A 226 -4.38 10.00 -1.77
C HIS A 226 -3.82 11.39 -1.37
N LEU A 227 -2.49 11.57 -1.29
CA LEU A 227 -1.86 12.89 -1.05
C LEU A 227 -2.07 13.87 -2.22
N PHE A 228 -2.40 13.37 -3.41
CA PHE A 228 -2.78 14.19 -4.56
C PHE A 228 -4.30 14.37 -4.70
N ILE A 229 -5.07 13.93 -3.70
CA ILE A 229 -6.55 13.95 -3.66
C ILE A 229 -7.13 13.06 -4.76
N VAL A 230 -6.58 11.85 -4.87
CA VAL A 230 -7.13 10.78 -5.68
C VAL A 230 -7.79 9.78 -4.74
N ASP A 231 -9.12 9.81 -4.64
CA ASP A 231 -9.87 8.85 -3.81
C ASP A 231 -9.86 7.44 -4.41
N HIS A 232 -10.41 6.48 -3.65
CA HIS A 232 -10.57 5.12 -4.13
C HIS A 232 -11.30 5.05 -5.48
N CYS A 233 -10.80 4.15 -6.33
CA CYS A 233 -11.37 3.90 -7.64
C CYS A 233 -12.42 2.79 -7.57
N ILE A 234 -13.61 3.10 -8.08
CA ILE A 234 -14.69 2.12 -8.31
C ILE A 234 -14.91 1.82 -9.80
N TYR A 235 -14.17 2.48 -10.69
CA TYR A 235 -14.47 2.47 -12.12
C TYR A 235 -13.82 1.31 -12.89
N LYS A 236 -12.59 0.94 -12.51
CA LYS A 236 -11.74 -0.04 -13.21
C LYS A 236 -10.79 -0.71 -12.23
N SER A 237 -10.13 -1.78 -12.68
CA SER A 237 -8.95 -2.33 -12.02
C SER A 237 -7.85 -1.26 -11.99
N CYS A 238 -7.52 -0.78 -10.79
CA CYS A 238 -6.67 0.36 -10.53
C CYS A 238 -5.92 0.15 -9.21
N ILE A 239 -4.69 0.66 -9.11
CA ILE A 239 -3.95 0.69 -7.83
C ILE A 239 -4.73 1.41 -6.73
N MET A 240 -5.67 2.29 -7.09
CA MET A 240 -6.55 3.00 -6.17
C MET A 240 -7.81 2.23 -5.79
N ASN A 241 -8.00 0.97 -6.21
CA ASN A 241 -9.11 0.18 -5.67
C ASN A 241 -8.92 0.02 -4.15
N GLY A 242 -9.97 0.26 -3.38
CA GLY A 242 -9.95 -0.01 -1.93
C GLY A 242 -9.93 -1.51 -1.68
N THR A 243 -9.13 -1.95 -0.71
CA THR A 243 -8.93 -3.38 -0.41
C THR A 243 -9.32 -3.63 1.05
N GLY A 244 -10.16 -4.62 1.31
CA GLY A 244 -10.59 -5.00 2.67
C GLY A 244 -9.65 -5.98 3.37
N HIS A 245 -8.76 -6.64 2.63
CA HIS A 245 -7.87 -7.66 3.15
C HIS A 245 -6.64 -7.85 2.24
N LEU A 246 -5.61 -8.56 2.73
CA LEU A 246 -4.32 -8.65 2.02
C LEU A 246 -4.37 -9.46 0.73
N VAL A 247 -5.27 -10.43 0.60
CA VAL A 247 -5.37 -11.22 -0.65
C VAL A 247 -5.80 -10.33 -1.79
N GLU A 248 -6.90 -9.60 -1.58
CA GLU A 248 -7.38 -8.57 -2.48
C GLU A 248 -6.33 -7.46 -2.69
N ASP A 249 -5.64 -7.02 -1.64
CA ASP A 249 -4.52 -6.10 -1.81
C ASP A 249 -3.46 -6.69 -2.73
N PHE A 250 -3.01 -7.93 -2.55
CA PHE A 250 -1.95 -8.52 -3.37
C PHE A 250 -2.35 -8.72 -4.83
N GLU A 251 -3.62 -9.04 -5.08
CA GLU A 251 -4.21 -9.20 -6.41
C GLU A 251 -4.45 -7.86 -7.13
N SER A 252 -4.60 -6.76 -6.39
CA SER A 252 -4.81 -5.43 -6.98
C SER A 252 -3.67 -5.05 -7.94
N PRO A 253 -3.95 -4.31 -9.02
CA PRO A 253 -2.93 -3.98 -10.02
C PRO A 253 -1.94 -2.93 -9.48
N SER A 254 -0.70 -2.99 -9.95
CA SER A 254 0.35 -2.02 -9.59
C SER A 254 0.23 -0.65 -10.28
N PHE A 255 -0.83 -0.41 -11.04
CA PHE A 255 -0.92 0.76 -11.93
C PHE A 255 -2.27 1.48 -11.85
N LEU A 256 -2.23 2.79 -12.08
CA LEU A 256 -3.42 3.62 -12.24
C LEU A 256 -4.18 3.24 -13.52
N CYS A 257 -5.50 3.18 -13.42
CA CYS A 257 -6.37 3.14 -14.59
C CYS A 257 -6.38 4.51 -15.30
N GLY A 258 -6.95 4.57 -16.51
CA GLY A 258 -7.00 5.81 -17.29
C GLY A 258 -7.70 6.99 -16.57
N VAL A 259 -8.72 6.70 -15.75
CA VAL A 259 -9.46 7.71 -14.99
C VAL A 259 -8.55 8.37 -13.94
N ASP A 260 -7.94 7.57 -13.06
CA ASP A 260 -7.13 8.12 -11.97
C ASP A 260 -5.76 8.61 -12.47
N LEU A 261 -5.25 8.03 -13.56
CA LEU A 261 -4.12 8.60 -14.28
C LEU A 261 -4.43 10.02 -14.76
N ARG A 262 -5.61 10.26 -15.34
CA ARG A 262 -6.02 11.60 -15.79
C ARG A 262 -6.23 12.55 -14.62
N LYS A 263 -6.80 12.10 -13.50
CA LYS A 263 -6.89 12.89 -12.26
C LYS A 263 -5.49 13.31 -11.80
N LEU A 264 -4.56 12.38 -11.70
CA LEU A 264 -3.19 12.68 -11.28
C LEU A 264 -2.47 13.59 -12.29
N GLN A 265 -2.66 13.36 -13.59
CA GLN A 265 -2.12 14.20 -14.65
C GLN A 265 -2.64 15.63 -14.56
N PHE A 266 -3.94 15.82 -14.32
CA PHE A 266 -4.53 17.15 -14.14
C PHE A 266 -3.89 17.92 -12.98
N ARG A 267 -3.47 17.22 -11.92
CA ARG A 267 -2.85 17.83 -10.73
C ARG A 267 -1.37 18.16 -10.94
N LEU A 268 -0.66 17.37 -11.74
CA LEU A 268 0.81 17.43 -11.85
C LEU A 268 1.32 17.92 -13.20
N GLY A 269 0.49 17.95 -14.24
CA GLY A 269 0.86 18.41 -15.58
C GLY A 269 1.92 17.57 -16.30
N PHE A 270 2.13 16.31 -15.90
CA PHE A 270 3.13 15.46 -16.56
C PHE A 270 2.66 14.96 -17.94
N ASP A 271 3.63 14.64 -18.80
CA ASP A 271 3.38 13.92 -20.04
C ASP A 271 3.14 12.43 -19.76
N VAL A 272 2.01 11.90 -20.24
CA VAL A 272 1.57 10.53 -19.94
C VAL A 272 2.49 9.50 -20.57
N ARG A 273 2.95 9.75 -21.79
CA ARG A 273 3.84 8.82 -22.51
C ARG A 273 5.18 8.73 -21.79
N ARG A 274 5.83 9.87 -21.55
CA ARG A 274 7.12 9.96 -20.87
C ARG A 274 7.07 9.33 -19.49
N ARG A 275 5.99 9.57 -18.73
CA ARG A 275 5.77 8.90 -17.44
C ARG A 275 5.83 7.37 -17.57
N TYR A 276 5.22 6.79 -18.60
CA TYR A 276 5.26 5.33 -18.81
C TYR A 276 6.61 4.84 -19.31
N GLU A 277 7.33 5.62 -20.12
CA GLU A 277 8.71 5.34 -20.51
C GLU A 277 9.63 5.29 -19.27
N ASP A 278 9.61 6.34 -18.44
CA ASP A 278 10.38 6.43 -17.20
C ASP A 278 10.08 5.26 -16.24
N LEU A 279 8.78 4.93 -16.07
CA LEU A 279 8.39 3.79 -15.24
C LEU A 279 8.87 2.45 -15.81
N ALA A 280 8.87 2.27 -17.13
CA ALA A 280 9.35 1.05 -17.74
C ALA A 280 10.84 0.82 -17.46
N GLU A 281 11.64 1.88 -17.47
CA GLU A 281 13.06 1.84 -17.15
C GLU A 281 13.29 1.47 -15.68
N ILE A 282 12.57 2.14 -14.77
CA ILE A 282 12.66 1.87 -13.33
C ILE A 282 12.26 0.41 -13.04
N TRP A 283 11.12 -0.06 -13.55
CA TRP A 283 10.68 -1.44 -13.35
C TRP A 283 11.68 -2.46 -13.92
N ALA A 284 12.26 -2.19 -15.08
CA ALA A 284 13.29 -3.05 -15.65
C ALA A 284 14.54 -3.10 -14.77
N SER A 285 14.97 -1.97 -14.21
CA SER A 285 16.12 -1.88 -13.29
C SER A 285 15.91 -2.68 -12.00
N TRP A 286 14.65 -2.85 -11.58
CA TRP A 286 14.27 -3.65 -10.40
C TRP A 286 13.91 -5.10 -10.73
N GLY A 287 14.06 -5.54 -11.98
CA GLY A 287 13.73 -6.90 -12.41
C GLY A 287 12.23 -7.17 -12.66
N GLY A 288 11.38 -6.15 -12.58
CA GLY A 288 9.93 -6.22 -12.85
C GLY A 288 9.61 -6.32 -14.34
N LYS A 289 9.90 -7.46 -14.97
CA LYS A 289 9.74 -7.65 -16.42
C LYS A 289 8.30 -7.45 -16.91
N LYS A 290 7.31 -7.95 -16.15
CA LYS A 290 5.87 -7.86 -16.51
C LYS A 290 5.39 -6.42 -16.43
N GLU A 291 5.74 -5.73 -15.34
CA GLU A 291 5.43 -4.34 -15.08
C GLU A 291 6.09 -3.42 -16.14
N ALA A 292 7.37 -3.64 -16.44
CA ALA A 292 8.06 -2.88 -17.49
C ALA A 292 7.43 -3.07 -18.87
N ALA A 293 7.07 -4.31 -19.25
CA ALA A 293 6.40 -4.59 -20.51
C ALA A 293 5.01 -3.93 -20.59
N TRP A 294 4.26 -3.93 -19.48
CA TRP A 294 2.98 -3.23 -19.36
C TRP A 294 3.17 -1.73 -19.59
N CYS A 295 4.16 -1.10 -18.94
CA CYS A 295 4.47 0.33 -19.10
C CYS A 295 4.86 0.68 -20.55
N ARG A 296 5.74 -0.12 -21.20
CA ARG A 296 6.13 0.13 -22.60
C ARG A 296 4.95 0.08 -23.56
N ARG A 297 4.01 -0.85 -23.35
CA ARG A 297 2.79 -0.93 -24.17
C ARG A 297 1.93 0.33 -23.99
N ARG A 298 1.73 0.76 -22.74
CA ARG A 298 0.96 1.98 -22.43
C ARG A 298 1.60 3.25 -22.97
N ALA A 299 2.93 3.33 -23.01
CA ALA A 299 3.65 4.44 -23.64
C ALA A 299 3.36 4.53 -25.16
N ARG A 300 3.34 3.38 -25.86
CA ARG A 300 2.98 3.33 -27.29
C ARG A 300 1.53 3.77 -27.53
N GLU A 301 0.59 3.19 -26.78
CA GLU A 301 -0.83 3.56 -26.88
C GLU A 301 -1.07 5.06 -26.62
N ALA A 302 -0.29 5.67 -25.73
CA ALA A 302 -0.37 7.12 -25.48
C ALA A 302 0.19 7.95 -26.65
N ALA A 303 1.20 7.45 -27.37
CA ALA A 303 1.72 8.10 -28.57
C ALA A 303 0.68 8.06 -29.71
N ASP A 304 0.02 6.92 -29.90
CA ASP A 304 -0.95 6.70 -30.97
C ASP A 304 -2.17 7.62 -30.84
N VAL A 305 -2.62 7.89 -29.61
CA VAL A 305 -3.71 8.85 -29.34
C VAL A 305 -3.31 10.29 -29.70
N ILE A 306 -2.05 10.69 -29.45
CA ILE A 306 -1.55 12.02 -29.82
C ILE A 306 -1.48 12.15 -31.34
N THR A 307 -1.01 11.11 -32.05
CA THR A 307 -0.97 11.14 -33.52
C THR A 307 -2.35 11.15 -34.16
N ALA A 308 -3.34 10.46 -33.55
CA ALA A 308 -4.72 10.47 -34.05
C ALA A 308 -5.48 11.77 -33.73
N ALA A 309 -5.02 12.56 -32.75
CA ALA A 309 -5.62 13.83 -32.35
C ALA A 309 -4.92 15.06 -32.98
N ALA A 310 -3.84 14.86 -33.75
CA ALA A 310 -3.24 15.94 -34.53
C ALA A 310 -4.25 16.41 -35.58
N PRO A 311 -4.51 17.73 -35.72
CA PRO A 311 -5.42 18.21 -36.75
C PRO A 311 -4.88 17.78 -38.11
N ALA A 312 -5.74 17.19 -38.93
CA ALA A 312 -5.45 17.01 -40.34
C ALA A 312 -5.02 18.37 -40.88
N GLN A 313 -3.83 18.46 -41.49
CA GLN A 313 -3.46 19.64 -42.24
C GLN A 313 -4.50 19.77 -43.35
N GLU A 314 -5.38 20.75 -43.24
CA GLU A 314 -6.17 21.21 -44.37
C GLU A 314 -5.15 21.82 -45.34
N ASP A 315 -4.85 21.09 -46.41
CA ASP A 315 -4.10 21.58 -47.55
C ASP A 315 -4.97 22.64 -48.24
N ASP A 316 -4.92 23.87 -47.75
CA ASP A 316 -5.49 25.05 -48.40
C ASP A 316 -4.63 25.40 -49.62
N ASN A 317 -4.71 24.58 -50.67
CA ASN A 317 -4.21 24.92 -51.99
C ASN A 317 -5.39 25.45 -52.83
N GLU A 318 -5.87 26.64 -52.48
CA GLU A 318 -6.70 27.43 -53.38
C GLU A 318 -5.79 28.38 -54.16
N GLY A 319 -5.59 28.03 -55.43
CA GLY A 319 -4.75 28.76 -56.36
C GLY A 319 -5.15 30.22 -56.52
N GLU A 320 -4.14 31.08 -56.52
CA GLU A 320 -4.26 32.47 -56.91
C GLU A 320 -4.77 32.57 -58.36
N ALA A 321 -6.04 32.92 -58.52
CA ALA A 321 -6.57 33.39 -59.80
C ALA A 321 -6.39 34.91 -59.87
N GLU A 322 -5.27 35.28 -60.47
CA GLU A 322 -4.94 36.57 -61.07
C GLU A 322 -6.15 37.15 -61.84
N PHE A 323 -6.61 38.36 -61.48
CA PHE A 323 -7.53 39.12 -62.31
C PHE A 323 -7.06 40.57 -62.38
N ASP A 324 -6.38 40.89 -63.48
CA ASP A 324 -5.86 42.22 -63.77
C ASP A 324 -6.71 42.93 -64.84
N ALA A 325 -7.00 44.21 -64.54
CA ALA A 325 -7.30 45.36 -65.39
C ALA A 325 -8.48 45.36 -66.41
N ALA A 326 -9.40 46.34 -66.30
CA ALA A 326 -9.25 47.66 -66.97
C ALA A 326 -10.53 48.54 -67.00
N ALA A 327 -10.38 49.75 -66.42
CA ALA A 327 -10.77 51.11 -66.87
C ALA A 327 -12.15 51.45 -67.49
N ALA A 328 -12.83 52.43 -66.85
CA ALA A 328 -13.42 53.70 -67.36
C ALA A 328 -14.68 54.08 -66.56
N GLY A 329 -14.99 55.31 -66.13
CA GLY A 329 -14.38 56.63 -66.25
C GLY A 329 -15.22 57.65 -65.46
N SER A 330 -14.60 58.79 -65.12
CA SER A 330 -15.14 60.14 -64.88
C SER A 330 -16.39 60.37 -64.02
N GLY A 331 -16.25 61.19 -62.98
CA GLY A 331 -17.39 61.87 -62.35
C GLY A 331 -17.03 62.71 -61.12
N SER A 332 -16.76 63.99 -61.36
CA SER A 332 -16.52 65.08 -60.39
C SER A 332 -17.60 65.28 -59.33
N GLY A 333 -17.23 65.71 -58.12
CA GLY A 333 -18.18 66.23 -57.13
C GLY A 333 -17.56 66.66 -55.80
N SER A 334 -17.27 67.95 -55.70
CA SER A 334 -16.83 68.71 -54.53
C SER A 334 -17.80 68.67 -53.32
N GLY A 335 -17.26 68.74 -52.09
CA GLY A 335 -18.07 69.01 -50.89
C GLY A 335 -17.29 69.01 -49.58
N SER A 336 -16.86 70.20 -49.16
CA SER A 336 -16.27 70.57 -47.87
C SER A 336 -17.19 70.34 -46.65
N GLY A 337 -16.63 70.00 -45.49
CA GLY A 337 -17.36 70.02 -44.22
C GLY A 337 -16.53 69.63 -42.99
N SER A 338 -15.97 70.65 -42.33
CA SER A 338 -15.32 70.64 -41.02
C SER A 338 -16.25 70.24 -39.86
N GLY A 339 -15.71 69.61 -38.81
CA GLY A 339 -16.46 69.41 -37.55
C GLY A 339 -15.70 68.67 -36.45
N SER A 340 -15.00 69.42 -35.62
CA SER A 340 -14.43 69.08 -34.31
C SER A 340 -15.46 68.53 -33.30
N GLY A 341 -15.04 67.68 -32.35
CA GLY A 341 -15.86 67.37 -31.17
C GLY A 341 -15.29 66.30 -30.23
N SER A 342 -14.64 66.78 -29.17
CA SER A 342 -14.15 66.08 -27.98
C SER A 342 -15.25 65.41 -27.13
N GLY A 343 -14.87 64.39 -26.36
CA GLY A 343 -15.27 64.28 -24.95
C GLY A 343 -15.99 63.00 -24.53
N SER A 344 -15.25 62.13 -23.83
CA SER A 344 -15.52 61.54 -22.49
C SER A 344 -14.95 60.14 -22.38
#